data_AF-A0A101WYW8-F1
#
_entry.id   AF-A0A101WYW8-F1
#
_cell.length_a   1.000
_cell.length_b   1.000
_cell.length_c   1.000
_cell.angle_alpha   90.00
_cell.angle_beta   90.00
_cell.angle_gamma   90.00
#
_symmetry.space_group_name_H-M   'P 1'
#
loop_
_entity.id
_entity.type
_entity.pdbx_description
1 polymer ?
#
loop_
_entity_poly.entity_id
_entity_poly.type
_entity_poly.pdbx_seq_one_letter_code
_entity_poly.pdbx_strand_id
1 'polypeptide(L)'
;MRTTFLYLTGGSLVADVSGVAYDALKMAVEHVLAKIREGKKLSTEDILILYLGTIVGDLKEIRADIARLDHRIDETNKRIDEVNKRIDETNKRIDDLAKRVDELAKRIDAVQTTLLELQKLLLELVRHIGSAKPTSQL
;
A
#
# COMPACT_ATOMS: atom_id res chain seq x y z
N MET A 1 -12.00 -12.27 0.01
CA MET A 1 -12.72 -12.13 -1.28
C MET A 1 -11.68 -12.09 -2.39
N ARG A 2 -11.58 -13.13 -3.21
CA ARG A 2 -10.63 -13.21 -4.34
C ARG A 2 -11.46 -13.29 -5.61
N THR A 3 -11.59 -12.18 -6.32
CA THR A 3 -12.38 -12.10 -7.55
C THR A 3 -11.50 -12.56 -8.71
N THR A 4 -11.44 -13.87 -8.95
CA THR A 4 -10.78 -14.44 -10.13
C THR A 4 -11.73 -14.33 -11.30
N PHE A 5 -11.58 -13.29 -12.11
CA PHE A 5 -12.29 -13.15 -13.38
C PHE A 5 -11.67 -14.14 -14.39
N LEU A 6 -12.42 -15.20 -14.72
CA LEU A 6 -12.11 -16.11 -15.83
C LEU A 6 -12.28 -15.35 -17.16
N TYR A 7 -11.17 -15.05 -17.85
CA TYR A 7 -11.16 -14.68 -19.27
C TYR A 7 -10.39 -15.73 -20.08
N LEU A 8 -10.90 -16.94 -20.17
CA LEU A 8 -10.25 -17.99 -20.98
C LEU A 8 -11.31 -18.85 -21.64
N THR A 9 -11.73 -18.46 -22.86
CA THR A 9 -12.18 -19.37 -23.93
C THR A 9 -12.43 -18.68 -25.30
N GLY A 10 -12.43 -17.33 -25.41
CA GLY A 10 -12.67 -16.63 -26.69
C GLY A 10 -11.42 -16.15 -27.46
N GLY A 11 -10.21 -16.32 -26.92
CA GLY A 11 -9.02 -15.55 -27.34
C GLY A 11 -8.31 -15.98 -28.63
N SER A 12 -8.33 -17.26 -29.00
CA SER A 12 -7.47 -17.78 -30.07
C SER A 12 -7.88 -17.29 -31.46
N LEU A 13 -9.16 -17.44 -31.81
CA LEU A 13 -9.64 -17.08 -33.15
C LEU A 13 -9.62 -15.55 -33.39
N VAL A 14 -9.92 -14.78 -32.35
CA VAL A 14 -9.95 -13.31 -32.42
C VAL A 14 -8.53 -12.74 -32.49
N ALA A 15 -7.55 -13.36 -31.80
CA ALA A 15 -6.15 -12.95 -31.89
C ALA A 15 -5.56 -13.19 -33.28
N ASP A 16 -5.84 -14.34 -33.89
CA ASP A 16 -5.35 -14.70 -35.22
C ASP A 16 -5.93 -13.78 -36.31
N VAL A 17 -7.24 -13.49 -36.23
CA VAL A 17 -7.91 -12.55 -37.16
C VAL A 17 -7.41 -11.11 -36.96
N SER A 18 -7.10 -10.72 -35.72
CA SER A 18 -6.59 -9.37 -35.41
C SER A 18 -5.18 -9.14 -35.97
N GLY A 19 -4.31 -10.15 -35.93
CA GLY A 19 -2.96 -10.08 -36.51
C GLY A 19 -3.00 -9.92 -38.03
N VAL A 20 -3.79 -10.77 -38.70
CA VAL A 20 -3.96 -10.71 -40.16
C VAL A 20 -4.59 -9.38 -40.61
N ALA A 21 -5.57 -8.86 -39.87
CA ALA A 21 -6.17 -7.57 -40.16
C ALA A 21 -5.18 -6.39 -39.98
N TYR A 22 -4.32 -6.45 -38.97
CA TYR A 22 -3.28 -5.44 -38.75
C TYR A 22 -2.26 -5.42 -39.90
N ASP A 23 -1.79 -6.59 -40.33
CA ASP A 23 -0.83 -6.69 -41.43
C ASP A 23 -1.43 -6.23 -42.76
N ALA A 24 -2.70 -6.59 -43.03
CA ALA A 24 -3.43 -6.11 -44.20
C ALA A 24 -3.59 -4.58 -44.19
N LEU A 25 -3.93 -4.00 -43.03
CA LEU A 25 -4.03 -2.55 -42.88
C LEU A 25 -2.68 -1.86 -43.06
N LYS A 26 -1.62 -2.41 -42.48
CA LYS A 26 -0.26 -1.87 -42.61
C LYS A 26 0.17 -1.83 -44.09
N MET A 27 -0.06 -2.92 -44.82
CA MET A 27 0.24 -2.99 -46.25
C MET A 27 -0.59 -1.97 -47.06
N ALA A 28 -1.87 -1.81 -46.72
CA ALA A 28 -2.73 -0.81 -47.35
C ALA A 28 -2.23 0.62 -47.09
N VAL A 29 -1.83 0.94 -45.84
CA VAL A 29 -1.26 2.24 -45.47
C VAL A 29 0.05 2.49 -46.23
N GLU A 30 0.95 1.51 -46.34
CA GLU A 30 2.20 1.63 -47.09
C GLU A 30 1.96 1.94 -48.57
N HIS A 31 0.96 1.31 -49.18
CA HIS A 31 0.56 1.59 -50.55
C HIS A 31 0.01 3.02 -50.72
N VAL A 32 -0.80 3.51 -49.77
CA VAL A 32 -1.28 4.91 -49.78
C VAL A 32 -0.11 5.89 -49.62
N LEU A 33 0.84 5.59 -48.72
CA LEU A 33 2.03 6.42 -48.54
C LEU A 33 2.91 6.45 -49.81
N ALA A 34 3.00 5.35 -50.56
CA ALA A 34 3.68 5.33 -51.84
C ALA A 34 3.00 6.25 -52.87
N LYS A 35 1.67 6.22 -52.99
CA LYS A 35 0.91 7.17 -53.83
C LYS A 35 1.21 8.62 -53.46
N ILE A 36 1.25 8.95 -52.17
CA ILE A 36 1.58 10.30 -51.67
C ILE A 36 2.99 10.71 -52.14
N ARG A 37 3.98 9.83 -51.96
CA ARG A 37 5.37 10.08 -52.36
C ARG A 37 5.51 10.31 -53.87
N GLU A 38 4.71 9.61 -54.66
CA GLU A 38 4.65 9.76 -56.12
C GLU A 38 3.81 10.97 -56.58
N GLY A 39 3.19 11.73 -55.66
CA GLY A 39 2.35 12.88 -55.97
C GLY A 39 1.00 12.52 -56.62
N LYS A 40 0.54 11.27 -56.45
CA LYS A 40 -0.74 10.80 -57.00
C LYS A 40 -1.91 11.33 -56.19
N LYS A 41 -3.02 11.64 -56.87
CA LYS A 41 -4.28 12.03 -56.22
C LYS A 41 -4.81 10.88 -55.37
N LEU A 42 -5.17 11.17 -54.12
CA LEU A 42 -5.78 10.21 -53.21
C LEU A 42 -7.29 10.08 -53.47
N SER A 43 -7.77 8.84 -53.36
CA SER A 43 -9.19 8.51 -53.30
C SER A 43 -9.75 8.69 -51.88
N THR A 44 -11.08 8.64 -51.73
CA THR A 44 -11.73 8.66 -50.41
C THR A 44 -11.31 7.45 -49.58
N GLU A 45 -11.15 6.28 -50.21
CA GLU A 45 -10.68 5.04 -49.60
C GLU A 45 -9.25 5.20 -49.07
N ASP A 46 -8.36 5.84 -49.84
CA ASP A 46 -6.99 6.11 -49.39
C ASP A 46 -6.99 7.00 -48.12
N ILE A 47 -7.87 8.00 -48.06
CA ILE A 47 -8.03 8.87 -46.89
C ILE A 47 -8.55 8.07 -45.68
N LEU A 48 -9.55 7.19 -45.88
CA LEU A 48 -10.08 6.32 -44.82
C LEU A 48 -9.02 5.34 -44.29
N ILE A 49 -8.19 4.78 -45.17
CA ILE A 49 -7.07 3.89 -44.78
C ILE A 49 -6.09 4.63 -43.88
N LEU A 50 -5.77 5.90 -44.18
CA LEU A 50 -4.88 6.71 -43.34
C LEU A 50 -5.49 6.96 -41.96
N TYR A 51 -6.77 7.33 -41.87
CA TYR A 51 -7.46 7.49 -40.58
C TYR A 51 -7.52 6.18 -39.78
N LEU A 52 -7.79 5.06 -40.44
CA LEU A 52 -7.80 3.76 -39.78
C LEU A 52 -6.40 3.39 -39.28
N GLY A 53 -5.36 3.72 -40.05
CA GLY A 53 -3.97 3.57 -39.68
C GLY A 53 -3.60 4.37 -38.42
N THR A 54 -4.03 5.63 -38.32
CA THR A 54 -3.79 6.45 -37.13
C THR A 54 -4.50 5.88 -35.90
N ILE A 55 -5.78 5.51 -36.03
CA ILE A 55 -6.56 4.94 -34.93
C ILE A 55 -5.91 3.63 -34.42
N VAL A 56 -5.50 2.75 -35.33
CA VAL A 56 -4.85 1.49 -34.95
C VAL A 56 -3.49 1.74 -34.30
N GLY A 57 -2.76 2.78 -34.73
CA GLY A 57 -1.55 3.26 -34.06
C GLY A 57 -1.82 3.68 -32.62
N ASP A 58 -2.78 4.58 -32.40
CA ASP A 58 -3.16 5.08 -31.08
C ASP A 58 -3.61 3.93 -30.16
N LEU A 59 -4.40 2.98 -30.69
CA LEU A 59 -4.84 1.80 -29.92
C LEU A 59 -3.68 0.91 -29.48
N LYS A 60 -2.61 0.82 -30.26
CA LYS A 60 -1.40 0.08 -29.89
C LYS A 60 -0.65 0.78 -28.77
N GLU A 61 -0.53 2.11 -28.83
CA GLU A 61 0.08 2.92 -27.78
C GLU A 61 -0.72 2.84 -26.48
N ILE A 62 -2.05 2.99 -26.54
CA ILE A 62 -2.96 2.83 -25.41
C ILE A 62 -2.79 1.46 -24.76
N ARG A 63 -2.69 0.38 -25.56
CA ARG A 63 -2.46 -0.97 -25.03
C ARG A 63 -1.13 -1.10 -24.30
N ALA A 64 -0.08 -0.48 -24.82
CA ALA A 64 1.23 -0.47 -24.18
C ALA A 64 1.22 0.32 -22.85
N ASP A 65 0.48 1.43 -22.81
CA ASP A 65 0.31 2.23 -21.60
C ASP A 65 -0.53 1.52 -20.54
N ILE A 66 -1.58 0.80 -20.94
CA ILE A 66 -2.35 -0.08 -20.03
C ILE A 66 -1.42 -1.13 -19.40
N ALA A 67 -0.61 -1.82 -20.20
CA ALA A 67 0.32 -2.83 -19.67
C ALA A 67 1.34 -2.23 -18.69
N ARG A 68 1.80 -1.00 -18.97
CA ARG A 68 2.69 -0.25 -18.06
C ARG A 68 2.00 0.14 -16.76
N LEU A 69 0.73 0.56 -16.84
CA LEU A 69 -0.08 0.90 -15.67
C LEU A 69 -0.35 -0.34 -14.82
N ASP A 70 -0.67 -1.49 -15.43
CA ASP A 70 -0.85 -2.76 -14.73
C ASP A 70 0.40 -3.13 -13.92
N HIS A 71 1.59 -3.04 -14.53
CA HIS A 71 2.85 -3.28 -13.82
C HIS A 71 3.07 -2.32 -12.63
N ARG A 72 2.75 -1.03 -12.82
CA ARG A 72 2.86 -0.03 -11.73
C ARG A 72 1.86 -0.30 -10.61
N ILE A 73 0.66 -0.77 -10.93
CA ILE A 73 -0.35 -1.17 -9.95
C ILE A 73 0.16 -2.37 -9.15
N ASP A 74 0.71 -3.39 -9.80
CA ASP A 74 1.29 -4.56 -9.13
C ASP A 74 2.44 -4.19 -8.19
N GLU A 75 3.33 -3.30 -8.60
CA GLU A 75 4.41 -2.79 -7.74
C GLU A 75 3.86 -2.00 -6.54
N THR A 76 2.85 -1.16 -6.78
CA THR A 76 2.20 -0.39 -5.72
C THR A 76 1.51 -1.32 -4.71
N ASN A 77 0.84 -2.37 -5.17
CA ASN A 77 0.21 -3.37 -4.31
C ASN A 77 1.25 -4.08 -3.43
N LYS A 78 2.40 -4.49 -3.98
CA LYS A 78 3.49 -5.07 -3.19
C LYS A 78 3.98 -4.13 -2.10
N ARG A 79 4.16 -2.85 -2.41
CA ARG A 79 4.57 -1.82 -1.44
C ARG A 79 3.52 -1.62 -0.34
N ILE A 80 2.24 -1.67 -0.69
CA ILE A 80 1.14 -1.61 0.30
C ILE A 80 1.20 -2.81 1.24
N ASP A 81 1.39 -4.02 0.71
CA ASP A 81 1.49 -5.23 1.54
C ASP A 81 2.68 -5.18 2.51
N GLU A 82 3.83 -4.65 2.08
CA GLU A 82 4.99 -4.43 2.94
C GLU A 82 4.74 -3.40 4.04
N VAL A 83 4.06 -2.30 3.71
CA VAL A 83 3.67 -1.28 4.70
C VAL A 83 2.70 -1.86 5.72
N ASN A 84 1.72 -2.66 5.30
CA ASN A 84 0.77 -3.32 6.20
C ASN A 84 1.50 -4.24 7.19
N LYS A 85 2.46 -5.04 6.73
CA LYS A 85 3.28 -5.89 7.62
C LYS A 85 4.04 -5.07 8.67
N ARG A 86 4.64 -3.94 8.27
CA ARG A 86 5.35 -3.05 9.19
C ARG A 86 4.42 -2.39 10.21
N ILE A 87 3.19 -2.08 9.81
CA ILE A 87 2.16 -1.56 10.71
C ILE A 87 1.79 -2.63 11.74
N ASP A 88 1.56 -3.88 11.32
CA ASP A 88 1.24 -4.99 12.22
C ASP A 88 2.36 -5.24 13.25
N GLU A 89 3.63 -5.20 12.81
CA GLU A 89 4.79 -5.30 13.70
C GLU A 89 4.88 -4.14 14.69
N THR A 90 4.58 -2.92 14.23
CA THR A 90 4.56 -1.73 15.08
C THR A 90 3.45 -1.82 16.13
N ASN A 91 2.26 -2.27 15.75
CA ASN A 91 1.14 -2.47 16.67
C ASN A 91 1.49 -3.49 17.77
N LYS A 92 2.11 -4.63 17.42
CA LYS A 92 2.59 -5.60 18.41
C LYS A 92 3.57 -4.98 19.42
N ARG A 93 4.51 -4.17 18.94
CA ARG A 93 5.48 -3.46 19.81
C ARG A 93 4.79 -2.45 20.74
N ILE A 94 3.74 -1.78 20.26
CA ILE A 94 2.93 -0.87 21.06
C ILE A 94 2.19 -1.65 22.15
N ASP A 95 1.56 -2.77 21.82
CA ASP A 95 0.86 -3.62 22.79
C ASP A 95 1.80 -4.14 23.89
N ASP A 96 3.01 -4.58 23.52
CA ASP A 96 4.01 -5.03 24.48
C ASP A 96 4.53 -3.89 25.35
N LEU A 97 4.69 -2.69 24.80
CA LEU A 97 5.06 -1.51 25.58
C LEU A 97 3.96 -1.13 26.56
N ALA A 98 2.69 -1.17 26.14
CA ALA A 98 1.54 -0.89 27.00
C ALA A 98 1.52 -1.83 28.22
N LYS A 99 1.70 -3.14 28.00
CA LYS A 99 1.80 -4.12 29.11
C LYS A 99 2.93 -3.80 30.09
N ARG A 100 4.09 -3.40 29.59
CA ARG A 100 5.24 -3.02 30.44
C ARG A 100 4.97 -1.76 31.24
N VAL A 101 4.26 -0.79 30.65
CA VAL A 101 3.82 0.42 31.34
C VAL A 101 2.84 0.08 32.47
N ASP A 102 1.86 -0.79 32.21
CA ASP A 102 0.91 -1.25 33.23
C ASP A 102 1.60 -1.98 34.39
N GLU A 103 2.59 -2.81 34.09
CA GLU A 103 3.39 -3.49 35.11
C GLU A 103 4.20 -2.50 35.95
N LEU A 104 4.83 -1.51 35.31
CA LEU A 104 5.56 -0.45 36.01
C LEU A 104 4.63 0.39 36.88
N ALA A 105 3.42 0.72 36.42
CA ALA A 105 2.42 1.43 37.21
C ALA A 105 2.08 0.65 38.49
N LYS A 106 1.80 -0.65 38.39
CA LYS A 106 1.55 -1.52 39.56
C LYS A 106 2.73 -1.55 40.54
N ARG A 107 3.96 -1.60 40.03
CA ARG A 107 5.16 -1.57 40.87
C ARG A 107 5.30 -0.23 41.60
N ILE A 108 4.97 0.88 40.93
CA ILE A 108 4.95 2.21 41.54
C ILE A 108 3.91 2.27 42.67
N ASP A 109 2.69 1.77 42.43
CA ASP A 109 1.63 1.73 43.45
C ASP A 109 2.06 0.92 44.69
N ALA A 110 2.73 -0.22 44.49
CA ALA A 110 3.24 -1.05 45.58
C ALA A 110 4.34 -0.33 46.39
N VAL A 111 5.26 0.35 45.71
CA VAL A 111 6.30 1.16 46.36
C VAL A 111 5.69 2.32 47.14
N GLN A 112 4.71 3.02 46.57
CA GLN A 112 3.98 4.10 47.26
C GLN A 112 3.29 3.59 48.52
N THR A 113 2.65 2.42 48.47
CA THR A 113 2.01 1.79 49.63
C THR A 113 3.04 1.50 50.73
N THR A 114 4.16 0.88 50.39
CA THR A 114 5.24 0.57 51.34
C THR A 114 5.81 1.84 51.98
N LEU A 115 5.96 2.91 51.20
CA LEU A 115 6.45 4.20 51.70
C LEU A 115 5.48 4.83 52.71
N LEU A 116 4.17 4.76 52.46
CA LEU A 116 3.15 5.24 53.40
C LEU A 116 3.15 4.44 54.71
N GLU A 117 3.34 3.12 54.64
CA GLU A 117 3.46 2.27 55.83
C GLU A 117 4.70 2.62 56.65
N LEU A 118 5.86 2.80 56.01
CA LEU A 118 7.07 3.25 56.69
C LEU A 118 6.90 4.64 57.34
N GLN A 119 6.24 5.58 56.65
CA GLN A 119 5.94 6.91 57.22
C GLN A 119 5.07 6.81 58.49
N LYS A 120 4.07 5.92 58.51
CA LYS A 120 3.23 5.69 59.69
C LYS A 120 4.05 5.12 60.86
N LEU A 121 4.88 4.11 60.61
CA LEU A 121 5.74 3.50 61.64
C LEU A 121 6.73 4.51 62.22
N LEU A 122 7.32 5.38 61.39
CA LEU A 122 8.20 6.45 61.85
C LEU A 122 7.47 7.45 62.75
N LEU A 123 6.24 7.85 62.40
CA LEU A 123 5.43 8.74 63.24
C LEU A 123 5.12 8.10 64.60
N GLU A 124 4.78 6.82 64.63
CA GLU A 124 4.55 6.07 65.87
C GLU A 124 5.81 5.99 66.73
N LEU A 125 6.97 5.68 66.13
CA LEU A 125 8.25 5.65 66.83
C LEU A 125 8.61 7.01 67.44
N VAL A 126 8.46 8.09 66.67
CA VAL A 126 8.71 9.47 67.16
C VAL A 126 7.79 9.79 68.34
N ARG A 127 6.51 9.39 68.28
CA ARG A 127 5.56 9.58 69.39
C ARG A 127 6.00 8.80 70.63
N HIS A 128 6.40 7.53 70.49
CA HIS A 128 6.86 6.71 71.61
C HIS A 128 8.11 7.30 72.30
N ILE A 129 9.11 7.74 71.52
CA ILE A 129 10.31 8.39 72.06
C ILE A 129 9.95 9.70 72.77
N GLY A 130 9.04 10.49 72.22
CA GLY A 130 8.54 11.72 72.84
C GLY A 130 7.83 11.48 74.18
N SER A 131 7.06 10.39 74.30
CA SER A 131 6.40 9.98 75.54
C SER A 131 7.33 9.35 76.59
N ALA A 132 8.52 8.90 76.19
CA ALA A 132 9.52 8.28 77.08
C ALA A 132 10.43 9.30 77.79
N LYS A 133 10.21 10.61 77.63
CA LYS A 133 10.93 11.64 78.38
C LYS A 133 10.50 11.58 79.86
N PRO A 134 11.42 11.54 80.84
CA PRO A 134 11.06 11.24 82.23
C PRO A 134 10.15 12.32 82.81
N THR A 135 8.97 11.92 83.29
CA THR A 135 8.18 12.69 84.25
C THR A 135 8.81 12.52 85.64
N SER A 136 9.85 13.29 85.93
CA SER A 136 10.39 13.55 87.28
C SER A 136 11.54 14.55 87.11
N GLN A 137 11.64 15.71 87.76
CA GLN A 137 11.19 16.21 89.07
C GLN A 137 10.92 17.73 88.92
N LEU A 138 9.85 18.32 89.50
CA LEU A 138 9.82 18.96 90.83
C LEU A 138 11.06 19.80 91.16
#